data_AF-A0A1H9AGE7-F1
#
_entry.id   AF-A0A1H9AGE7-F1
#
_cell.length_a   1.000
_cell.length_b   1.000
_cell.length_c   1.000
_cell.angle_alpha   90.00
_cell.angle_beta   90.00
_cell.angle_gamma   90.00
#
_symmetry.space_group_name_H-M   'P 1'
#
loop_
_entity.id
_entity.type
_entity.pdbx_description
1 polymer ?
#
loop_
_entity_poly.entity_id
_entity_poly.type
_entity_poly.pdbx_seq_one_letter_code
_entity_poly.pdbx_strand_id
1 'polypeptide(L)'
;MSTELFNHIDTSDRLHHYLKIKGENHNYYKFYTNETIVKSILDSSSIYLSKGERWNDIQDRVNFNPDDDRVVRFGLCMSFAKSESVAMWMLYGRNDGYMIDFRKDIIKQCLKSTRIECGRIRESNFQSIISLHKSKFSIEVVDVIYYSESDDKESFYIKRSDEVVQNCKPEIINEIRYCKKTLPWQYECECRLIVTITKSVDDIGRCDTVKIAFNESSLNELKKRIYHSPNHKEDFSFEKSKLNGKIEWNIE
;
A
#
# COMPACT_ATOMS: atom_id res chain seq x y z
N MET A 1 -25.31 -0.34 -4.57
CA MET A 1 -25.29 -1.16 -3.35
C MET A 1 -24.16 -0.83 -2.37
N SER A 2 -23.24 0.12 -2.62
CA SER A 2 -22.04 0.25 -1.77
C SER A 2 -22.05 1.37 -0.72
N THR A 3 -22.85 2.42 -0.91
CA THR A 3 -22.90 3.59 -0.02
C THR A 3 -23.62 3.31 1.30
N GLU A 4 -24.62 2.42 1.31
CA GLU A 4 -25.40 2.09 2.51
C GLU A 4 -24.55 1.43 3.60
N LEU A 5 -23.60 0.56 3.23
CA LEU A 5 -22.78 -0.17 4.22
C LEU A 5 -21.80 0.76 4.95
N PHE A 6 -21.32 1.83 4.29
CA PHE A 6 -20.42 2.81 4.91
C PHE A 6 -21.14 3.70 5.93
N ASN A 7 -22.43 3.96 5.72
CA ASN A 7 -23.26 4.78 6.60
C ASN A 7 -23.71 4.06 7.89
N HIS A 8 -23.49 2.74 7.99
CA HIS A 8 -23.89 1.93 9.15
C HIS A 8 -22.68 1.42 9.96
N ILE A 9 -21.56 2.13 9.89
CA ILE A 9 -20.35 1.81 10.64
C ILE A 9 -20.47 2.39 12.05
N ASP A 10 -20.64 1.52 13.03
CA ASP A 10 -20.80 1.85 14.45
C ASP A 10 -19.62 1.38 15.33
N THR A 11 -18.70 0.59 14.77
CA THR A 11 -17.48 0.12 15.45
C THR A 11 -16.24 0.17 14.55
N SER A 12 -15.07 0.27 15.18
CA SER A 12 -13.75 0.23 14.51
C SER A 12 -13.52 -1.10 13.77
N ASP A 13 -13.94 -2.23 14.35
CA ASP A 13 -13.86 -3.54 13.70
C ASP A 13 -14.71 -3.65 12.43
N ARG A 14 -15.93 -3.11 12.45
CA ARG A 14 -16.80 -3.10 11.26
C ARG A 14 -16.24 -2.19 10.17
N LEU A 15 -15.65 -1.06 10.54
CA LEU A 15 -14.93 -0.20 9.62
C LEU A 15 -13.75 -0.93 8.99
N HIS A 16 -12.90 -1.58 9.79
CA HIS A 16 -11.75 -2.34 9.28
C HIS A 16 -12.18 -3.46 8.32
N HIS A 17 -13.20 -4.23 8.71
CA HIS A 17 -13.76 -5.29 7.87
C HIS A 17 -14.28 -4.74 6.54
N TYR A 18 -15.01 -3.63 6.58
CA TYR A 18 -15.48 -2.92 5.39
C TYR A 18 -14.32 -2.52 4.47
N LEU A 19 -13.28 -1.87 5.03
CA LEU A 19 -12.12 -1.41 4.27
C LEU A 19 -11.33 -2.58 3.66
N LYS A 20 -11.28 -3.71 4.34
CA LYS A 20 -10.71 -4.95 3.81
C LYS A 20 -11.50 -5.48 2.60
N ILE A 21 -12.83 -5.58 2.71
CA ILE A 21 -13.68 -6.00 1.59
C ILE A 21 -13.45 -5.09 0.37
N LYS A 22 -13.35 -3.78 0.60
CA LYS A 22 -13.09 -2.81 -0.46
C LYS A 22 -11.70 -2.97 -1.07
N GLY A 23 -10.67 -3.05 -0.23
CA GLY A 23 -9.28 -3.23 -0.64
C GLY A 23 -9.06 -4.48 -1.48
N GLU A 24 -9.68 -5.60 -1.11
CA GLU A 24 -9.62 -6.85 -1.88
C GLU A 24 -10.35 -6.79 -3.23
N ASN A 25 -11.22 -5.79 -3.43
CA ASN A 25 -12.10 -5.72 -4.59
C ASN A 25 -11.64 -4.81 -5.73
N HIS A 26 -10.59 -4.02 -5.53
CA HIS A 26 -10.00 -3.23 -6.61
C HIS A 26 -9.53 -4.09 -7.76
N ASN A 27 -9.58 -3.52 -8.97
CA ASN A 27 -9.07 -4.20 -10.16
C ASN A 27 -7.55 -4.00 -10.34
N TYR A 28 -7.04 -2.89 -9.78
CA TYR A 28 -5.71 -2.36 -10.06
C TYR A 28 -5.12 -1.70 -8.81
N TYR A 29 -3.81 -1.84 -8.62
CA TYR A 29 -3.06 -1.35 -7.47
C TYR A 29 -1.75 -0.72 -7.95
N LYS A 30 -1.67 0.60 -7.91
CA LYS A 30 -0.56 1.38 -8.45
C LYS A 30 0.49 1.61 -7.39
N PHE A 31 1.69 1.12 -7.63
CA PHE A 31 2.85 1.32 -6.78
C PHE A 31 3.89 2.17 -7.51
N TYR A 32 4.21 3.33 -6.93
CA TYR A 32 5.19 4.26 -7.47
C TYR A 32 6.56 3.98 -6.84
N THR A 33 7.59 3.81 -7.65
CA THR A 33 8.88 3.31 -7.20
C THR A 33 10.02 3.65 -8.18
N ASN A 34 11.22 3.16 -7.90
CA ASN A 34 12.40 3.33 -8.76
C ASN A 34 12.73 2.08 -9.58
N GLU A 35 13.66 2.22 -10.53
CA GLU A 35 14.04 1.14 -11.44
C GLU A 35 14.57 -0.11 -10.71
N THR A 36 15.37 0.09 -9.64
CA THR A 36 15.95 -1.01 -8.86
C THR A 36 14.86 -1.90 -8.27
N ILE A 37 13.79 -1.31 -7.74
CA ILE A 37 12.66 -2.07 -7.19
C ILE A 37 11.88 -2.75 -8.32
N VAL A 38 11.67 -2.09 -9.46
CA VAL A 38 11.04 -2.71 -10.64
C VAL A 38 11.80 -3.98 -11.06
N LYS A 39 13.11 -3.88 -11.25
CA LYS A 39 13.98 -5.00 -11.64
C LYS A 39 13.90 -6.13 -10.61
N SER A 40 14.02 -5.80 -9.32
CA SER A 40 13.92 -6.77 -8.23
C SER A 40 12.59 -7.55 -8.24
N ILE A 41 11.46 -6.87 -8.47
CA ILE A 41 10.13 -7.50 -8.57
C ILE A 41 10.05 -8.43 -9.78
N LEU A 42 10.55 -7.98 -10.94
CA LEU A 42 10.51 -8.76 -12.17
C LEU A 42 11.40 -10.01 -12.13
N ASP A 43 12.61 -9.89 -11.57
CA ASP A 43 13.58 -10.97 -11.50
C ASP A 43 13.17 -12.04 -10.48
N SER A 44 12.52 -11.63 -9.39
CA SER A 44 12.14 -12.54 -8.29
C SER A 44 10.68 -12.99 -8.32
N SER A 45 9.86 -12.45 -9.23
CA SER A 45 8.39 -12.59 -9.22
C SER A 45 7.79 -12.40 -7.83
N SER A 46 8.24 -11.36 -7.11
CA SER A 46 7.86 -11.14 -5.73
C SER A 46 7.55 -9.69 -5.42
N ILE A 47 6.63 -9.47 -4.47
CA ILE A 47 6.34 -8.17 -3.89
C ILE A 47 7.08 -8.03 -2.56
N TYR A 48 7.64 -6.85 -2.30
CA TYR A 48 8.39 -6.53 -1.09
C TYR A 48 7.63 -5.52 -0.23
N LEU A 49 7.51 -5.80 1.07
CA LEU A 49 6.83 -4.98 2.05
C LEU A 49 7.84 -4.57 3.13
N SER A 50 7.78 -3.32 3.58
CA SER A 50 8.72 -2.78 4.59
C SER A 50 8.05 -2.56 5.93
N LYS A 51 8.85 -2.40 6.99
CA LYS A 51 8.35 -2.03 8.34
C LYS A 51 7.73 -0.62 8.45
N GLY A 52 7.71 0.17 7.39
CA GLY A 52 7.14 1.53 7.39
C GLY A 52 8.01 2.62 8.04
N GLU A 53 9.20 2.27 8.55
CA GLU A 53 10.13 3.19 9.22
C GLU A 53 10.63 4.36 8.34
N ARG A 54 10.47 4.25 7.02
CA ARG A 54 10.90 5.28 6.04
C ARG A 54 9.74 5.88 5.25
N TRP A 55 8.50 5.68 5.70
CA TRP A 55 7.36 6.30 5.03
C TRP A 55 7.39 7.83 5.20
N ASN A 56 6.91 8.53 4.17
CA ASN A 56 6.89 9.99 4.11
C ASN A 56 5.87 10.60 5.09
N ASP A 57 4.78 9.88 5.36
CA ASP A 57 3.81 10.27 6.38
C ASP A 57 4.37 9.94 7.78
N ILE A 58 4.66 10.98 8.55
CA ILE A 58 5.22 10.88 9.89
C ILE A 58 4.24 10.15 10.83
N GLN A 59 2.94 10.40 10.71
CA GLN A 59 1.95 9.76 11.57
C GLN A 59 1.89 8.26 11.29
N ASP A 60 1.89 7.86 10.02
CA ASP A 60 1.94 6.44 9.68
C ASP A 60 3.23 5.79 10.17
N ARG A 61 4.38 6.42 9.93
CA ARG A 61 5.68 5.89 10.35
C ARG A 61 5.71 5.59 11.86
N VAL A 62 5.15 6.47 12.68
CA VAL A 62 5.09 6.31 14.13
C VAL A 62 4.05 5.27 14.56
N ASN A 63 2.89 5.24 13.90
CA ASN A 63 1.75 4.45 14.36
C ASN A 63 1.61 3.05 13.72
N PHE A 64 2.41 2.73 12.69
CA PHE A 64 2.29 1.46 11.97
C PHE A 64 2.71 0.24 12.81
N ASN A 65 3.77 0.41 13.60
CA ASN A 65 4.37 -0.61 14.49
C ASN A 65 4.62 -0.02 15.88
N PRO A 66 3.57 0.21 16.69
CA PRO A 66 3.76 0.75 18.03
C PRO A 66 4.50 -0.28 18.93
N ASP A 67 5.25 0.23 19.90
CA ASP A 67 6.17 -0.60 20.72
C ASP A 67 5.44 -1.66 21.54
N ASP A 68 4.22 -1.35 22.01
CA ASP A 68 3.37 -2.18 22.84
C ASP A 68 2.65 -3.31 22.09
N ASP A 69 2.64 -3.29 20.76
CA ASP A 69 2.00 -4.34 19.97
C ASP A 69 2.73 -5.67 20.11
N ARG A 70 1.99 -6.76 20.27
CA ARG A 70 2.53 -8.14 20.27
C ARG A 70 2.85 -8.66 18.86
N VAL A 71 2.62 -7.82 17.86
CA VAL A 71 2.80 -8.13 16.44
C VAL A 71 3.73 -7.11 15.80
N VAL A 72 4.29 -7.48 14.66
CA VAL A 72 5.00 -6.59 13.76
C VAL A 72 4.33 -6.68 12.38
N ARG A 73 4.17 -5.52 11.75
CA ARG A 73 3.55 -5.34 10.45
C ARG A 73 4.60 -4.94 9.42
N PHE A 74 4.43 -5.48 8.22
CA PHE A 74 5.13 -5.05 7.03
C PHE A 74 4.07 -4.60 6.03
N GLY A 75 4.28 -3.46 5.39
CA GLY A 75 3.30 -2.83 4.51
C GLY A 75 3.88 -2.42 3.16
N LEU A 76 3.01 -2.45 2.14
CA LEU A 76 3.21 -1.79 0.86
C LEU A 76 2.01 -0.88 0.60
N CYS A 77 2.25 0.43 0.49
CA CYS A 77 1.25 1.43 0.14
C CYS A 77 1.08 1.50 -1.38
N MET A 78 -0.16 1.47 -1.85
CA MET A 78 -0.52 1.50 -3.26
C MET A 78 -1.72 2.41 -3.46
N SER A 79 -1.86 3.00 -4.64
CA SER A 79 -3.07 3.74 -5.02
C SER A 79 -4.04 2.84 -5.78
N PHE A 80 -5.32 2.86 -5.40
CA PHE A 80 -6.39 2.19 -6.16
C PHE A 80 -7.11 3.14 -7.15
N ALA A 81 -6.60 4.37 -7.32
CA ALA A 81 -7.21 5.34 -8.22
C ALA A 81 -7.37 4.79 -9.65
N LYS A 82 -8.51 5.12 -10.29
CA LYS A 82 -8.80 4.70 -11.68
C LYS A 82 -7.87 5.37 -12.70
N SER A 83 -7.47 6.60 -12.41
CA SER A 83 -6.60 7.43 -13.24
C SER A 83 -5.25 7.64 -12.58
N GLU A 84 -4.24 7.98 -13.38
CA GLU A 84 -2.95 8.45 -12.84
C GLU A 84 -3.13 9.79 -12.12
N SER A 85 -2.38 9.97 -11.04
CA SER A 85 -2.40 11.20 -10.25
C SER A 85 -1.10 11.96 -10.43
N VAL A 86 -1.20 13.23 -10.85
CA VAL A 86 -0.07 14.16 -10.96
C VAL A 86 0.68 14.25 -9.64
N ALA A 87 -0.04 14.38 -8.52
CA ALA A 87 0.56 14.45 -7.19
C ALA A 87 1.32 13.18 -6.82
N MET A 88 0.78 12.00 -7.17
CA MET A 88 1.47 10.72 -6.89
C MET A 88 2.77 10.59 -7.67
N TRP A 89 2.77 10.97 -8.94
CA TRP A 89 3.99 10.99 -9.74
C TRP A 89 5.01 11.98 -9.17
N MET A 90 4.61 13.21 -8.85
CA MET A 90 5.53 14.22 -8.31
C MET A 90 6.18 13.76 -7.00
N LEU A 91 5.39 13.22 -6.06
CA LEU A 91 5.88 12.90 -4.72
C LEU A 91 6.60 11.56 -4.63
N TYR A 92 6.16 10.56 -5.40
CA TYR A 92 6.64 9.18 -5.26
C TYR A 92 7.33 8.65 -6.52
N GLY A 93 6.85 9.03 -7.71
CA GLY A 93 7.43 8.60 -8.99
C GLY A 93 8.63 9.43 -9.44
N ARG A 94 8.76 10.69 -9.03
CA ARG A 94 9.85 11.63 -9.41
C ARG A 94 10.03 11.73 -10.94
N ASN A 95 11.16 12.27 -11.41
CA ASN A 95 11.42 12.48 -12.83
C ASN A 95 11.69 11.19 -13.62
N ASP A 96 12.32 10.21 -12.99
CA ASP A 96 12.90 9.00 -13.60
C ASP A 96 12.37 7.69 -12.98
N GLY A 97 11.36 7.77 -12.12
CA GLY A 97 10.76 6.60 -11.52
C GLY A 97 9.65 5.98 -12.36
N TYR A 98 8.98 5.02 -11.75
CA TYR A 98 8.11 4.07 -12.40
C TYR A 98 6.82 3.91 -11.60
N MET A 99 5.74 3.60 -12.29
CA MET A 99 4.51 3.11 -11.69
C MET A 99 4.28 1.67 -12.13
N ILE A 100 4.21 0.75 -11.18
CA ILE A 100 3.78 -0.63 -11.40
C ILE A 100 2.28 -0.69 -11.10
N ASP A 101 1.46 -1.06 -12.08
CA ASP A 101 0.01 -1.19 -11.90
C ASP A 101 -0.39 -2.67 -11.78
N PHE A 102 -0.24 -3.21 -10.56
CA PHE A 102 -0.56 -4.60 -10.26
C PHE A 102 -2.05 -4.87 -10.49
N ARG A 103 -2.35 -5.98 -11.17
CA ARG A 103 -3.72 -6.45 -11.31
C ARG A 103 -4.19 -7.17 -10.06
N LYS A 104 -5.51 -7.23 -9.89
CA LYS A 104 -6.21 -7.97 -8.82
C LYS A 104 -5.75 -9.41 -8.64
N ASP A 105 -5.45 -10.12 -9.73
CA ASP A 105 -5.02 -11.51 -9.66
C ASP A 105 -3.66 -11.69 -8.98
N ILE A 106 -2.70 -10.77 -9.18
CA ILE A 106 -1.40 -10.81 -8.49
C ILE A 106 -1.59 -10.59 -6.98
N ILE A 107 -2.36 -9.58 -6.60
CA ILE A 107 -2.66 -9.30 -5.19
C ILE A 107 -3.41 -10.47 -4.53
N LYS A 108 -4.36 -11.10 -5.24
CA LYS A 108 -5.04 -12.31 -4.76
C LYS A 108 -4.09 -13.50 -4.57
N GLN A 109 -3.06 -13.65 -5.40
CA GLN A 109 -2.02 -14.66 -5.19
C GLN A 109 -1.26 -14.38 -3.90
N CYS A 110 -0.85 -13.12 -3.66
CA CYS A 110 -0.18 -12.73 -2.42
C CYS A 110 -1.03 -13.01 -1.18
N LEU A 111 -2.32 -12.64 -1.19
CA LEU A 111 -3.26 -12.92 -0.09
C LEU A 111 -3.39 -14.41 0.25
N LYS A 112 -3.34 -15.26 -0.79
CA LYS A 112 -3.43 -16.72 -0.69
C LYS A 112 -2.08 -17.39 -0.40
N SER A 113 -0.99 -16.62 -0.28
CA SER A 113 0.32 -17.21 -0.06
C SER A 113 0.36 -18.04 1.22
N THR A 114 0.89 -19.25 1.11
CA THR A 114 1.08 -20.19 2.23
C THR A 114 2.45 -20.02 2.89
N ARG A 115 3.37 -19.28 2.24
CA ARG A 115 4.73 -19.02 2.72
C ARG A 115 5.17 -17.60 2.42
N ILE A 116 6.00 -17.05 3.29
CA ILE A 116 6.69 -15.78 3.06
C ILE A 116 8.15 -15.91 3.46
N GLU A 117 8.99 -15.04 2.92
CA GLU A 117 10.37 -14.85 3.36
C GLU A 117 10.48 -13.51 4.09
N CYS A 118 11.13 -13.50 5.26
CA CYS A 118 11.43 -12.28 6.00
C CYS A 118 12.94 -12.10 6.02
N GLY A 119 13.40 -10.87 5.83
CA GLY A 119 14.82 -10.60 5.63
C GLY A 119 15.16 -9.13 5.69
N ARG A 120 16.28 -8.77 5.05
CA ARG A 120 16.71 -7.38 4.87
C ARG A 120 17.09 -7.09 3.43
N ILE A 121 16.98 -5.83 3.02
CA ILE A 121 17.60 -5.36 1.78
C ILE A 121 19.01 -4.86 2.08
N ARG A 122 20.02 -5.47 1.46
CA ARG A 122 21.43 -5.02 1.50
C ARG A 122 21.95 -4.90 0.09
N GLU A 123 22.59 -3.77 -0.24
CA GLU A 123 23.17 -3.55 -1.58
C GLU A 123 22.17 -3.85 -2.70
N SER A 124 20.92 -3.40 -2.52
CA SER A 124 19.79 -3.64 -3.44
C SER A 124 19.32 -5.10 -3.59
N ASN A 125 19.87 -6.02 -2.80
CA ASN A 125 19.49 -7.43 -2.81
C ASN A 125 18.76 -7.84 -1.53
N PHE A 126 17.72 -8.66 -1.68
CA PHE A 126 17.02 -9.24 -0.54
C PHE A 126 17.80 -10.44 0.01
N GLN A 127 18.15 -10.37 1.30
CA GLN A 127 18.74 -11.48 2.05
C GLN A 127 17.69 -12.08 2.99
N SER A 128 17.23 -13.29 2.65
CA SER A 128 16.30 -14.08 3.46
C SER A 128 16.97 -14.48 4.79
N ILE A 129 16.28 -14.25 5.91
CA ILE A 129 16.74 -14.62 7.26
C ILE A 129 15.88 -15.77 7.79
N ILE A 130 14.56 -15.64 7.65
CA ILE A 130 13.59 -16.67 8.07
C ILE A 130 12.52 -16.88 7.01
N SER A 131 12.05 -18.12 6.88
CA SER A 131 10.89 -18.45 6.04
C SER A 131 9.75 -18.93 6.92
N LEU A 132 8.58 -18.31 6.77
CA LEU A 132 7.43 -18.57 7.62
C LEU A 132 6.33 -19.27 6.84
N HIS A 133 5.67 -20.21 7.50
CA HIS A 133 4.44 -20.84 7.01
C HIS A 133 3.21 -20.04 7.47
N LYS A 134 2.09 -20.18 6.76
CA LYS A 134 0.83 -19.41 6.96
C LYS A 134 0.34 -19.38 8.41
N SER A 135 0.62 -20.40 9.20
CA SER A 135 0.23 -20.43 10.62
C SER A 135 0.95 -19.37 11.49
N LYS A 136 1.97 -18.70 10.96
CA LYS A 136 2.76 -17.68 11.67
C LYS A 136 2.50 -16.25 11.18
N PHE A 137 1.65 -16.06 10.18
CA PHE A 137 1.37 -14.73 9.62
C PHE A 137 -0.05 -14.60 9.06
N SER A 138 -0.57 -13.39 9.04
CA SER A 138 -1.74 -13.02 8.24
C SER A 138 -1.33 -12.08 7.11
N ILE A 139 -2.11 -12.09 6.02
CA ILE A 139 -1.97 -11.15 4.91
C ILE A 139 -3.35 -10.55 4.66
N GLU A 140 -3.42 -9.24 4.52
CA GLU A 140 -4.64 -8.54 4.12
C GLU A 140 -4.34 -7.39 3.18
N VAL A 141 -5.37 -6.92 2.48
CA VAL A 141 -5.35 -5.66 1.76
C VAL A 141 -6.48 -4.81 2.29
N VAL A 142 -6.18 -3.59 2.69
CA VAL A 142 -7.11 -2.68 3.37
C VAL A 142 -7.03 -1.29 2.75
N ASP A 143 -8.18 -0.68 2.51
CA ASP A 143 -8.25 0.71 2.09
C ASP A 143 -7.94 1.67 3.22
N VAL A 144 -7.33 2.81 2.88
CA VAL A 144 -7.10 3.90 3.82
C VAL A 144 -8.29 4.86 3.78
N ILE A 145 -8.80 5.21 4.96
CA ILE A 145 -9.75 6.31 5.12
C ILE A 145 -9.03 7.63 5.39
N TYR A 146 -9.70 8.72 5.02
CA TYR A 146 -9.21 10.06 5.21
C TYR A 146 -10.14 10.80 6.15
N TYR A 147 -9.61 11.43 7.20
CA TYR A 147 -10.44 12.06 8.22
C TYR A 147 -10.03 13.50 8.54
N SER A 148 -10.98 14.28 9.02
CA SER A 148 -10.77 15.59 9.64
C SER A 148 -11.78 15.77 10.78
N GLU A 149 -11.43 16.57 11.78
CA GLU A 149 -12.39 17.00 12.80
C GLU A 149 -13.56 17.73 12.12
N SER A 150 -14.78 17.49 12.61
CA SER A 150 -15.95 18.28 12.23
C SER A 150 -15.92 19.67 12.87
N ASP A 151 -16.74 20.59 12.36
CA ASP A 151 -16.83 21.97 12.86
C ASP A 151 -17.21 22.03 14.36
N ASP A 152 -18.01 21.07 14.83
CA ASP A 152 -18.41 20.95 16.25
C ASP A 152 -17.33 20.35 17.15
N LYS A 153 -16.26 19.77 16.58
CA LYS A 153 -15.16 19.06 17.28
C LYS A 153 -15.61 17.87 18.15
N GLU A 154 -16.86 17.44 18.04
CA GLU A 154 -17.40 16.29 18.77
C GLU A 154 -17.41 15.02 17.91
N SER A 155 -17.13 15.16 16.60
CA SER A 155 -17.10 14.05 15.67
C SER A 155 -16.01 14.19 14.61
N PHE A 156 -15.91 13.18 13.74
CA PHE A 156 -15.03 13.20 12.59
C PHE A 156 -15.82 13.10 11.29
N TYR A 157 -15.42 13.94 10.34
CA TYR A 157 -15.66 13.71 8.93
C TYR A 157 -14.73 12.61 8.43
N ILE A 158 -15.27 11.63 7.72
CA ILE A 158 -14.52 10.54 7.09
C ILE A 158 -14.85 10.47 5.61
N LYS A 159 -13.82 10.24 4.80
CA LYS A 159 -13.92 10.00 3.37
C LYS A 159 -13.13 8.76 2.96
N ARG A 160 -13.70 7.99 2.05
CA ARG A 160 -13.02 6.90 1.33
C ARG A 160 -13.45 6.94 -0.13
N SER A 161 -12.56 7.37 -1.02
CA SER A 161 -12.90 7.65 -2.42
C SER A 161 -14.09 8.63 -2.50
N ASP A 162 -15.23 8.21 -3.05
CA ASP A 162 -16.44 9.03 -3.21
C ASP A 162 -17.44 8.83 -2.05
N GLU A 163 -17.14 7.95 -1.09
CA GLU A 163 -17.99 7.64 0.06
C GLU A 163 -17.62 8.54 1.25
N VAL A 164 -18.62 9.11 1.94
CA VAL A 164 -18.42 10.07 3.03
C VAL A 164 -19.32 9.78 4.23
N VAL A 165 -18.82 10.07 5.44
CA VAL A 165 -19.57 10.08 6.70
C VAL A 165 -19.25 11.39 7.43
N GLN A 166 -20.27 12.16 7.79
CA GLN A 166 -20.08 13.49 8.40
C GLN A 166 -19.85 13.44 9.91
N ASN A 167 -20.57 12.55 10.61
CA ASN A 167 -20.63 12.53 12.07
C ASN A 167 -20.16 11.18 12.61
N CYS A 168 -18.92 10.78 12.29
CA CYS A 168 -18.36 9.56 12.84
C CYS A 168 -17.89 9.79 14.27
N LYS A 169 -18.18 8.84 15.16
CA LYS A 169 -17.74 8.90 16.53
C LYS A 169 -16.20 8.85 16.65
N PRO A 170 -15.58 9.65 17.55
CA PRO A 170 -14.14 9.64 17.78
C PRO A 170 -13.54 8.28 18.10
N GLU A 171 -14.24 7.42 18.84
CA GLU A 171 -13.70 6.13 19.28
C GLU A 171 -13.41 5.22 18.08
N ILE A 172 -14.27 5.23 17.06
CA ILE A 172 -14.12 4.45 15.83
C ILE A 172 -12.82 4.86 15.10
N ILE A 173 -12.58 6.17 14.99
CA ILE A 173 -11.38 6.70 14.33
C ILE A 173 -10.13 6.50 15.17
N ASN A 174 -10.21 6.67 16.48
CA ASN A 174 -9.05 6.56 17.34
C ASN A 174 -8.54 5.12 17.45
N GLU A 175 -9.45 4.14 17.47
CA GLU A 175 -9.11 2.73 17.54
C GLU A 175 -8.62 2.13 16.23
N ILE A 176 -9.04 2.65 15.07
CA ILE A 176 -8.58 2.09 13.80
C ILE A 176 -7.10 2.41 13.59
N ARG A 177 -6.32 1.35 13.37
CA ARG A 177 -4.86 1.42 13.21
C ARG A 177 -4.47 1.26 11.75
N TYR A 178 -3.37 1.88 11.35
CA TYR A 178 -2.66 1.71 10.07
C TYR A 178 -3.49 1.81 8.77
N CYS A 179 -4.76 2.21 8.81
CA CYS A 179 -5.60 2.43 7.63
C CYS A 179 -6.41 3.74 7.73
N LYS A 180 -5.81 4.75 8.36
CA LYS A 180 -6.33 6.11 8.42
C LYS A 180 -5.22 7.13 8.14
N LYS A 181 -5.60 8.23 7.50
CA LYS A 181 -4.77 9.42 7.29
C LYS A 181 -5.60 10.67 7.46
N THR A 182 -4.96 11.81 7.69
CA THR A 182 -5.67 13.10 7.66
C THR A 182 -6.13 13.45 6.25
N LEU A 183 -7.20 14.24 6.16
CA LEU A 183 -7.89 14.58 4.91
C LEU A 183 -7.01 15.15 3.77
N PRO A 184 -5.92 15.91 4.03
CA PRO A 184 -5.04 16.40 2.96
C PRO A 184 -4.42 15.29 2.11
N TRP A 185 -4.27 14.07 2.63
CA TRP A 185 -3.70 12.93 1.90
C TRP A 185 -4.69 12.21 0.97
N GLN A 186 -5.95 12.65 0.90
CA GLN A 186 -7.02 11.95 0.16
C GLN A 186 -6.74 11.74 -1.33
N TYR A 187 -5.86 12.55 -1.93
CA TYR A 187 -5.49 12.43 -3.35
C TYR A 187 -4.79 11.11 -3.68
N GLU A 188 -4.23 10.42 -2.68
CA GLU A 188 -3.52 9.16 -2.88
C GLU A 188 -4.46 8.02 -3.26
N CYS A 189 -5.72 8.05 -2.79
CA CYS A 189 -6.65 6.91 -2.86
C CYS A 189 -5.94 5.62 -2.45
N GLU A 190 -5.39 5.61 -1.23
CA GLU A 190 -4.45 4.60 -0.78
C GLU A 190 -5.14 3.31 -0.31
N CYS A 191 -4.52 2.19 -0.63
CA CYS A 191 -4.74 0.91 0.01
C CYS A 191 -3.38 0.29 0.39
N ARG A 192 -3.37 -0.61 1.36
CA ARG A 192 -2.15 -1.24 1.88
C ARG A 192 -2.25 -2.74 1.78
N LEU A 193 -1.26 -3.38 1.17
CA LEU A 193 -1.00 -4.80 1.36
C LEU A 193 -0.17 -4.95 2.63
N ILE A 194 -0.67 -5.72 3.60
CA ILE A 194 -0.09 -5.83 4.94
C ILE A 194 0.16 -7.29 5.26
N VAL A 195 1.35 -7.57 5.81
CA VAL A 195 1.69 -8.83 6.46
C VAL A 195 1.86 -8.58 7.95
N THR A 196 1.12 -9.31 8.77
CA THR A 196 1.23 -9.23 10.24
C THR A 196 1.80 -10.52 10.79
N ILE A 197 2.83 -10.41 11.63
CA ILE A 197 3.58 -11.53 12.22
C ILE A 197 3.66 -11.32 13.74
N THR A 198 3.49 -12.37 14.54
CA THR A 198 3.67 -12.28 16.00
C THR A 198 5.13 -12.04 16.36
N LYS A 199 5.42 -11.11 17.30
CA LYS A 199 6.79 -10.79 17.76
C LYS A 199 7.50 -11.97 18.43
N SER A 200 6.77 -13.02 18.84
CA SER A 200 7.33 -14.25 19.40
C SER A 200 7.99 -15.17 18.36
N VAL A 201 7.97 -14.82 17.08
CA VAL A 201 8.71 -15.53 16.04
C VAL A 201 10.19 -15.17 16.15
N ASP A 202 11.05 -16.18 16.29
CA ASP A 202 12.49 -15.99 16.38
C ASP A 202 13.04 -15.22 15.18
N ASP A 203 14.07 -14.40 15.41
CA ASP A 203 14.74 -13.56 14.43
C ASP A 203 13.87 -12.49 13.71
N ILE A 204 12.58 -12.36 14.00
CA ILE A 204 11.73 -11.36 13.32
C ILE A 204 12.18 -9.92 13.61
N GLY A 205 12.72 -9.67 14.80
CA GLY A 205 13.32 -8.38 15.16
C GLY A 205 14.49 -7.99 14.25
N ARG A 206 15.13 -8.97 13.62
CA ARG A 206 16.21 -8.77 12.66
C ARG A 206 15.72 -8.58 11.24
N CYS A 207 14.43 -8.69 10.93
CA CYS A 207 13.94 -8.48 9.56
C CYS A 207 13.46 -7.03 9.39
N ASP A 208 13.63 -6.42 8.22
CA ASP A 208 13.04 -5.11 7.86
C ASP A 208 12.12 -5.18 6.63
N THR A 209 12.17 -6.31 5.92
CA THR A 209 11.45 -6.54 4.68
C THR A 209 10.81 -7.91 4.68
N VAL A 210 9.59 -8.01 4.16
CA VAL A 210 8.92 -9.26 3.81
C VAL A 210 8.84 -9.38 2.29
N LYS A 211 9.12 -10.57 1.77
CA LYS A 211 8.98 -10.93 0.36
C LYS A 211 7.84 -11.94 0.20
N ILE A 212 6.92 -11.65 -0.71
CA ILE A 212 5.78 -12.51 -1.06
C ILE A 212 5.87 -12.84 -2.55
N ALA A 213 6.06 -14.12 -2.88
CA ALA A 213 6.10 -14.58 -4.26
C ALA A 213 4.70 -14.57 -4.90
N PHE A 214 4.66 -14.33 -6.20
CA PHE A 214 3.53 -14.57 -7.08
C PHE A 214 3.98 -15.40 -8.29
N ASN A 215 3.03 -15.91 -9.07
CA ASN A 215 3.33 -16.80 -10.19
C ASN A 215 4.05 -16.05 -11.32
N GLU A 216 5.19 -16.60 -11.77
CA GLU A 216 5.99 -16.10 -12.90
C GLU A 216 5.17 -15.90 -14.18
N SER A 217 4.11 -16.70 -14.39
CA SER A 217 3.21 -16.55 -15.54
C SER A 217 2.51 -15.19 -15.59
N SER A 218 2.45 -14.46 -14.47
CA SER A 218 1.89 -13.11 -14.39
C SER A 218 2.85 -12.03 -14.90
N LEU A 219 4.15 -12.33 -15.05
CA LEU A 219 5.20 -11.34 -15.37
C LEU A 219 5.00 -10.67 -16.72
N ASN A 220 4.65 -11.43 -17.76
CA ASN A 220 4.51 -10.87 -19.11
C ASN A 220 3.40 -9.81 -19.16
N GLU A 221 2.31 -10.03 -18.44
CA GLU A 221 1.22 -9.06 -18.32
C GLU A 221 1.58 -7.93 -17.38
N LEU A 222 2.33 -8.19 -16.31
CA LEU A 222 2.82 -7.14 -15.41
C LEU A 222 3.76 -6.16 -16.12
N LYS A 223 4.67 -6.65 -16.97
CA LYS A 223 5.62 -5.81 -17.75
C LYS A 223 4.90 -4.79 -18.63
N LYS A 224 3.76 -5.15 -19.22
CA LYS A 224 2.89 -4.26 -20.02
C LYS A 224 2.13 -3.24 -19.16
N ARG A 225 2.27 -3.29 -17.84
CA ARG A 225 1.60 -2.43 -16.86
C ARG A 225 2.60 -1.72 -15.95
N ILE A 226 3.84 -1.64 -16.39
CA ILE A 226 4.85 -0.77 -15.81
C ILE A 226 4.90 0.47 -16.69
N TYR A 227 4.89 1.63 -16.08
CA TYR A 227 4.87 2.90 -16.76
C TYR A 227 6.05 3.75 -16.29
N HIS A 228 6.72 4.39 -17.24
CA HIS A 228 7.71 5.43 -16.98
C HIS A 228 7.04 6.72 -16.51
N SER A 229 7.78 7.48 -15.70
CA SER A 229 7.38 8.83 -15.27
C SER A 229 7.00 9.72 -16.47
N PRO A 230 6.02 10.63 -16.32
CA PRO A 230 5.63 11.58 -17.36
C PRO A 230 6.78 12.46 -17.88
N ASN A 231 7.82 12.68 -17.06
CA ASN A 231 8.99 13.49 -17.40
C ASN A 231 10.15 12.70 -18.01
N HIS A 232 10.01 11.38 -18.12
CA HIS A 232 11.03 10.52 -18.73
C HIS A 232 11.20 10.93 -20.20
N LYS A 233 12.42 11.26 -20.63
CA LYS A 233 12.64 11.92 -21.92
C LYS A 233 12.95 10.96 -23.07
N GLU A 234 13.68 9.87 -22.81
CA GLU A 234 14.24 9.00 -23.87
C GLU A 234 14.34 7.53 -23.41
N ASP A 235 14.42 6.58 -24.35
CA ASP A 235 14.61 5.14 -24.07
C ASP A 235 13.59 4.51 -23.09
N PHE A 236 12.38 4.32 -23.59
CA PHE A 236 11.31 3.67 -22.84
C PHE A 236 11.43 2.15 -22.91
N SER A 237 11.92 1.55 -21.82
CA SER A 237 11.91 0.09 -21.60
C SER A 237 10.54 -0.48 -21.21
N PHE A 238 9.59 0.39 -20.85
CA PHE A 238 8.22 0.06 -20.46
C PHE A 238 7.24 1.08 -21.05
N GLU A 239 5.95 0.98 -20.71
CA GLU A 239 4.91 1.86 -21.25
C GLU A 239 5.13 3.33 -20.82
N LYS A 240 4.58 4.26 -21.61
CA LYS A 240 4.56 5.68 -21.24
C LYS A 240 3.39 5.97 -20.32
N SER A 241 3.61 6.80 -19.30
CA SER A 241 2.50 7.39 -18.54
C SER A 241 1.48 8.06 -19.48
N LYS A 242 0.19 8.00 -19.15
CA LYS A 242 -0.88 8.73 -19.86
C LYS A 242 -0.77 10.26 -19.76
N LEU A 243 0.10 10.74 -18.87
CA LEU A 243 0.42 12.14 -18.67
C LEU A 243 1.70 12.57 -19.41
N ASN A 244 2.41 11.64 -20.06
CA ASN A 244 3.60 11.94 -20.85
C ASN A 244 3.32 13.07 -21.88
N GLY A 245 4.13 14.13 -21.84
CA GLY A 245 4.00 15.31 -22.72
C GLY A 245 2.81 16.23 -22.40
N LYS A 246 2.10 16.01 -21.28
CA LYS A 246 1.00 16.87 -20.81
C LYS A 246 1.36 17.67 -19.58
N ILE A 247 2.47 17.33 -18.95
CA ILE A 247 2.98 17.91 -17.72
C ILE A 247 4.49 17.97 -17.81
N GLU A 248 5.06 19.00 -17.21
CA GLU A 248 6.49 19.16 -17.02
C GLU A 248 6.67 19.71 -15.61
N TRP A 249 7.56 19.09 -14.84
CA TRP A 249 8.00 19.60 -13.55
C TRP A 249 9.50 19.44 -13.42
N ASN A 250 10.10 20.26 -12.58
CA ASN A 250 11.51 20.11 -12.24
C ASN A 250 11.59 19.78 -10.74
N ILE A 251 11.66 18.48 -10.44
CA ILE A 251 11.88 17.98 -9.08
C ILE A 251 13.32 17.48 -9.04
N GLU A 252 14.19 18.24 -8.37
CA GLU A 252 15.59 17.87 -8.11
C GLU A 252 15.70 16.74 -7.08
#